data_AF-A0A957JLF9-F1
#
_entry.id   AF-A0A957JLF9-F1
#
_cell.length_a   1.000
_cell.length_b   1.000
_cell.length_c   1.000
_cell.angle_alpha   90.00
_cell.angle_beta   90.00
_cell.angle_gamma   90.00
#
_symmetry.space_group_name_H-M   'P 1'
#
loop_
_entity.id
_entity.type
_entity.pdbx_description
1 polymer ?
#
loop_
_entity_poly.entity_id
_entity_poly.type
_entity_poly.pdbx_seq_one_letter_code
_entity_poly.pdbx_strand_id
1 'polypeptide(L)'
;MASALGNSVFTPYSLSILGATATALGQFAAGRTYLHDALKLASAVAQRALLPIALLYYADLLLKESLTLAGAEAKSHQRQALKLLALIRQHPATWQPYKERAARLQSEFAAGVSLDREDSLTLETAVAEILPE
;
A
#
# COMPACT_ATOMS: atom_id res chain seq x y z
N MET A 1 12.81 17.51 7.07
CA MET A 1 12.20 18.54 7.95
C MET A 1 10.98 18.05 8.75
N ALA A 2 10.55 16.79 8.66
CA ALA A 2 9.49 16.24 9.53
C ALA A 2 9.99 15.68 10.89
N SER A 3 11.31 15.61 11.12
CA SER A 3 11.89 15.11 12.37
C SER A 3 11.89 16.12 13.53
N ALA A 4 11.57 17.39 13.27
CA ALA A 4 11.71 18.47 14.26
C ALA A 4 10.51 18.62 15.23
N LEU A 5 9.42 17.87 15.05
CA LEU A 5 8.19 18.06 15.84
C LEU A 5 7.89 16.96 16.86
N GLY A 6 8.78 15.97 17.06
CA GLY A 6 8.69 15.02 18.19
C GLY A 6 7.45 14.13 18.23
N ASN A 7 6.48 14.30 17.34
CA ASN A 7 5.23 13.56 17.33
C ASN A 7 5.31 12.38 16.35
N SER A 8 6.16 11.43 16.72
CA SER A 8 6.50 10.21 15.96
C SER A 8 5.27 9.45 15.44
N VAL A 9 4.12 9.58 16.11
CA VAL A 9 2.87 8.85 15.81
C VAL A 9 2.23 9.25 14.47
N PHE A 10 2.37 10.49 14.03
CA PHE A 10 1.74 10.98 12.79
C PHE A 10 2.65 10.92 11.57
N THR A 11 3.92 10.56 11.75
CA THR A 11 4.91 10.50 10.68
C THR A 11 4.54 9.49 9.60
N PRO A 12 4.14 8.23 9.91
CA PRO A 12 3.75 7.29 8.85
C PRO A 12 2.51 7.73 8.10
N TYR A 13 1.56 8.37 8.79
CA TYR A 13 0.37 8.91 8.14
C TYR A 13 0.73 10.03 7.17
N SER A 14 1.54 10.99 7.61
CA SER A 14 2.01 12.09 6.75
C SER A 14 2.77 11.58 5.53
N LEU A 15 3.66 10.59 5.73
CA LEU A 15 4.39 9.93 4.64
C LEU A 15 3.46 9.18 3.69
N SER A 16 2.42 8.53 4.22
CA SER A 16 1.40 7.86 3.40
C SER A 16 0.67 8.85 2.48
N ILE A 17 0.33 10.03 3.00
CA ILE A 17 -0.31 11.09 2.20
C ILE A 17 0.65 11.70 1.17
N LEU A 18 1.90 11.95 1.54
CA LEU A 18 2.93 12.41 0.59
C LEU A 18 3.14 11.39 -0.53
N GLY A 19 3.21 10.10 -0.17
CA GLY A 19 3.27 8.99 -1.10
C GLY A 19 2.11 9.00 -2.09
N ALA A 20 0.88 9.02 -1.58
CA ALA A 20 -0.33 9.07 -2.39
C ALA A 20 -0.39 10.30 -3.33
N THR A 21 0.07 11.44 -2.85
CA THR A 21 0.11 12.70 -3.61
C THR A 21 1.13 12.60 -4.74
N ALA A 22 2.36 12.16 -4.44
CA ALA A 22 3.40 11.93 -5.44
C ALA A 22 2.94 10.92 -6.50
N THR A 23 2.30 9.82 -6.09
CA THR A 23 1.70 8.84 -6.99
C THR A 23 0.63 9.47 -7.89
N ALA A 24 -0.25 10.31 -7.36
CA ALA A 24 -1.28 10.99 -8.16
C ALA A 24 -0.68 11.97 -9.19
N LEU A 25 0.52 12.50 -8.92
CA LEU A 25 1.30 13.34 -9.83
C LEU A 25 2.18 12.54 -10.81
N GLY A 26 2.10 11.21 -10.81
CA GLY A 26 2.94 10.34 -11.64
C GLY A 26 4.41 10.24 -11.18
N GLN A 27 4.74 10.77 -10.01
CA GLN A 27 6.09 10.74 -9.42
C GLN A 27 6.31 9.44 -8.66
N PHE A 28 6.27 8.31 -9.37
CA PHE A 28 6.23 6.98 -8.75
C PHE A 28 7.45 6.66 -7.88
N ALA A 29 8.65 7.02 -8.31
CA ALA A 29 9.87 6.82 -7.51
C ALA A 29 9.79 7.55 -6.15
N ALA A 30 9.38 8.81 -6.14
CA ALA A 30 9.20 9.57 -4.89
C ALA A 30 8.06 9.00 -4.04
N GLY A 31 6.94 8.63 -4.66
CA GLY A 31 5.81 8.00 -3.98
C GLY A 31 6.23 6.71 -3.27
N ARG A 32 7.03 5.87 -3.95
CA ARG A 32 7.58 4.63 -3.42
C ARG A 32 8.50 4.87 -2.24
N THR A 33 9.38 5.86 -2.30
CA THR A 33 10.24 6.24 -1.16
C THR A 33 9.41 6.62 0.06
N TYR A 34 8.43 7.53 -0.08
CA TYR A 34 7.59 7.93 1.05
C TYR A 34 6.79 6.77 1.63
N LEU A 35 6.26 5.89 0.78
CA LEU A 35 5.47 4.74 1.23
C LEU A 35 6.34 3.66 1.86
N HIS A 36 7.56 3.44 1.39
CA HIS A 36 8.54 2.59 2.08
C HIS A 36 8.83 3.10 3.49
N ASP A 37 9.10 4.40 3.63
CA ASP A 37 9.37 5.00 4.94
C ASP A 37 8.14 4.92 5.86
N ALA A 38 6.93 5.12 5.31
CA ALA A 38 5.69 4.92 6.04
C ALA A 38 5.53 3.48 6.54
N LEU A 39 5.78 2.48 5.68
CA LEU A 39 5.68 1.06 6.04
C LEU A 39 6.73 0.67 7.08
N LYS A 40 7.97 1.17 6.95
CA LYS A 40 9.05 0.96 7.93
C LYS A 40 8.69 1.51 9.31
N LEU A 41 8.12 2.71 9.36
CA LEU A 41 7.74 3.33 10.63
C LEU A 41 6.47 2.69 11.22
N ALA A 42 5.47 2.36 10.39
CA ALA A 42 4.23 1.74 10.83
C ALA A 42 4.40 0.26 11.25
N SER A 43 5.41 -0.44 10.74
CA SER A 43 5.73 -1.81 11.17
C SER A 43 6.37 -1.88 12.57
N ALA A 44 6.88 -0.75 13.07
CA ALA A 44 7.29 -0.63 14.46
C ALA A 44 6.10 -0.84 15.42
N VAL A 45 6.33 -1.51 16.55
CA VAL A 45 5.31 -2.06 17.47
C VAL A 45 4.20 -1.06 17.85
N ALA A 46 4.53 0.23 18.00
CA ALA A 46 3.57 1.25 18.45
C ALA A 46 2.61 1.76 17.37
N GLN A 47 2.82 1.46 16.08
CA GLN A 47 2.13 2.15 14.98
C GLN A 47 1.49 1.21 13.95
N ARG A 48 1.31 -0.07 14.31
CA ARG A 48 0.71 -1.10 13.44
C ARG A 48 -0.69 -0.76 12.93
N ALA A 49 -1.45 0.05 13.68
CA ALA A 49 -2.76 0.53 13.26
C ALA A 49 -2.72 1.34 11.95
N LEU A 50 -1.56 1.90 11.57
CA LEU A 50 -1.37 2.67 10.34
C LEU A 50 -0.92 1.81 9.15
N LEU A 51 -0.58 0.53 9.36
CA LEU A 51 -0.15 -0.37 8.28
C LEU A 51 -1.18 -0.52 7.15
N PRO A 52 -2.49 -0.71 7.43
CA PRO A 52 -3.49 -0.81 6.35
C PRO A 52 -3.54 0.44 5.47
N ILE A 53 -3.26 1.62 6.04
CA ILE A 53 -3.29 2.90 5.33
C ILE A 53 -2.09 2.97 4.37
N ALA A 54 -0.89 2.70 4.87
CA ALA A 54 0.31 2.71 4.06
C ALA A 54 0.25 1.65 2.93
N LEU A 55 -0.22 0.44 3.25
CA LEU A 55 -0.40 -0.64 2.27
C LEU A 55 -1.47 -0.30 1.21
N LEU A 56 -2.54 0.42 1.59
CA LEU A 56 -3.56 0.86 0.63
C LEU A 56 -2.98 1.80 -0.40
N TYR A 57 -2.19 2.79 0.03
CA TYR A 57 -1.57 3.75 -0.88
C TYR A 57 -0.44 3.13 -1.70
N TYR A 58 0.27 2.14 -1.14
CA TYR A 58 1.23 1.35 -1.90
C TYR A 58 0.54 0.50 -2.98
N ALA A 59 -0.61 -0.10 -2.69
CA ALA A 59 -1.40 -0.80 -3.70
C ALA A 59 -1.89 0.14 -4.83
N ASP A 60 -2.38 1.35 -4.48
CA ASP A 60 -2.74 2.40 -5.45
C ASP A 60 -1.53 2.80 -6.33
N LEU A 61 -0.34 2.93 -5.73
CA LEU A 61 0.91 3.16 -6.46
C LEU A 61 1.20 2.05 -7.47
N LEU A 62 1.15 0.78 -7.06
CA LEU A 62 1.40 -0.36 -7.94
C LEU A 62 0.40 -0.39 -9.10
N LEU A 63 -0.89 -0.12 -8.85
CA LEU A 63 -1.90 -0.07 -9.91
C LEU A 63 -1.60 1.04 -10.92
N LYS A 64 -1.22 2.23 -10.46
CA LYS A 64 -0.90 3.36 -11.35
C LYS A 64 0.40 3.16 -12.11
N GLU A 65 1.44 2.61 -11.47
CA GLU A 65 2.66 2.20 -12.16
C GLU A 65 2.35 1.15 -13.23
N SER A 66 1.46 0.19 -12.96
CA SER A 66 1.08 -0.85 -13.93
C SER A 66 0.48 -0.29 -15.23
N LEU A 67 -0.13 0.89 -15.19
CA LEU A 67 -0.67 1.57 -16.38
C LEU A 67 0.45 2.11 -17.29
N THR A 68 1.65 2.30 -16.76
CA THR A 68 2.83 2.78 -17.48
C THR A 68 3.79 1.66 -17.91
N LEU A 69 3.61 0.48 -17.34
CA LEU A 69 4.41 -0.72 -17.64
C LEU A 69 3.74 -1.56 -18.73
N ALA A 70 4.50 -2.47 -19.32
CA ALA A 70 4.01 -3.39 -20.34
C ALA A 70 4.13 -4.86 -19.91
N GLY A 71 3.27 -5.71 -20.46
CA GLY A 71 3.41 -7.16 -20.41
C GLY A 71 3.39 -7.75 -18.99
N ALA A 72 4.41 -8.53 -18.66
CA ALA A 72 4.47 -9.30 -17.42
C ALA A 72 4.64 -8.41 -16.18
N GLU A 73 5.37 -7.29 -16.29
CA GLU A 73 5.61 -6.39 -15.16
C GLU A 73 4.33 -5.68 -14.72
N ALA A 74 3.53 -5.19 -15.67
CA ALA A 74 2.22 -4.60 -15.39
C ALA A 74 1.31 -5.60 -14.66
N LYS A 75 1.24 -6.84 -15.15
CA LYS A 75 0.44 -7.90 -14.51
C LYS A 75 0.95 -8.26 -13.12
N SER A 76 2.26 -8.26 -12.91
CA SER A 76 2.88 -8.50 -11.60
C SER A 76 2.46 -7.42 -10.58
N HIS A 77 2.57 -6.14 -10.97
CA HIS A 77 2.15 -5.01 -10.13
C HIS A 77 0.65 -5.06 -9.81
N GLN A 78 -0.19 -5.36 -10.81
CA GLN A 78 -1.63 -5.52 -10.61
C GLN A 78 -1.95 -6.66 -9.65
N ARG A 79 -1.31 -7.83 -9.82
CA ARG A 79 -1.51 -8.98 -8.94
C ARG A 79 -1.11 -8.64 -7.49
N GLN A 80 0.07 -8.04 -7.30
CA GLN A 80 0.53 -7.66 -5.96
C GLN A 80 -0.42 -6.63 -5.34
N ALA A 81 -0.83 -5.60 -6.08
CA ALA A 81 -1.79 -4.62 -5.58
C ALA A 81 -3.11 -5.27 -5.16
N LEU A 82 -3.68 -6.12 -6.01
CA LEU A 82 -4.95 -6.78 -5.73
C LEU A 82 -4.88 -7.71 -4.50
N LYS A 83 -3.74 -8.38 -4.26
CA LYS A 83 -3.48 -9.14 -3.02
C LYS A 83 -3.51 -8.22 -1.79
N LEU A 84 -2.81 -7.08 -1.83
CA LEU A 84 -2.80 -6.11 -0.73
C LEU A 84 -4.19 -5.55 -0.45
N LEU A 85 -4.96 -5.21 -1.50
CA LEU A 85 -6.32 -4.71 -1.34
C LEU A 85 -7.25 -5.76 -0.72
N ALA A 86 -7.08 -7.04 -1.07
CA ALA A 86 -7.85 -8.14 -0.49
C ALA A 86 -7.57 -8.27 1.02
N LEU A 87 -6.30 -8.22 1.39
CA LEU A 87 -5.84 -8.24 2.77
C LEU A 87 -6.42 -7.08 3.58
N ILE A 88 -6.33 -5.84 3.08
CA ILE A 88 -6.85 -4.64 3.74
C ILE A 88 -8.36 -4.76 3.99
N ARG A 89 -9.11 -5.26 2.99
CA ARG A 89 -10.56 -5.42 3.06
C ARG A 89 -10.98 -6.45 4.12
N GLN A 90 -10.23 -7.54 4.25
CA GLN A 90 -10.52 -8.63 5.17
C GLN A 90 -10.01 -8.34 6.60
N HIS A 91 -9.01 -7.49 6.76
CA HIS A 91 -8.40 -7.26 8.06
C HIS A 91 -9.38 -6.55 9.05
N PRO A 92 -9.59 -7.10 10.26
CA PRO A 92 -10.62 -6.61 11.18
C PRO A 92 -10.34 -5.19 11.69
N ALA A 93 -9.07 -4.83 11.91
CA ALA A 93 -8.70 -3.51 12.44
C ALA A 93 -8.67 -2.39 11.39
N THR A 94 -8.92 -2.70 10.12
CA THR A 94 -8.96 -1.67 9.06
C THR A 94 -10.25 -0.85 9.20
N TRP A 95 -10.12 0.48 9.20
CA TRP A 95 -11.27 1.37 9.21
C TRP A 95 -12.10 1.25 7.94
N GLN A 96 -13.42 1.37 8.08
CA GLN A 96 -14.39 1.16 7.01
C GLN A 96 -14.11 1.97 5.72
N PRO A 97 -13.74 3.27 5.77
CA PRO A 97 -13.44 4.04 4.55
C PRO A 97 -12.29 3.45 3.72
N TYR A 98 -11.30 2.82 4.37
CA TYR A 98 -10.19 2.17 3.67
C TYR A 98 -10.60 0.83 3.07
N LYS A 99 -11.50 0.09 3.73
CA LYS A 99 -12.09 -1.14 3.15
C LYS A 99 -12.90 -0.83 1.89
N GLU A 100 -13.70 0.23 1.93
CA GLU A 100 -14.50 0.69 0.80
C GLU A 100 -13.62 1.16 -0.37
N ARG A 101 -12.59 1.97 -0.06
CA ARG A 101 -11.61 2.37 -1.08
C ARG A 101 -10.90 1.16 -1.69
N ALA A 102 -10.53 0.16 -0.88
CA ALA A 102 -9.90 -1.05 -1.38
C ALA A 102 -10.84 -1.85 -2.29
N ALA A 103 -12.12 -1.99 -1.91
CA ALA A 103 -13.12 -2.66 -2.73
C ALA A 103 -13.33 -1.95 -4.07
N ARG A 104 -13.37 -0.61 -4.08
CA ARG A 104 -13.49 0.18 -5.30
C ARG A 104 -12.29 -0.03 -6.24
N LEU A 105 -11.06 0.11 -5.72
CA LEU A 105 -9.84 -0.12 -6.52
C LEU A 105 -9.78 -1.55 -7.06
N GLN A 106 -10.20 -2.55 -6.28
CA GLN A 106 -10.31 -3.92 -6.78
C GLN A 106 -11.32 -4.02 -7.93
N SER A 107 -12.50 -3.41 -7.82
CA SER A 107 -13.49 -3.47 -8.90
C SER A 107 -13.00 -2.81 -10.19
N GLU A 108 -12.20 -1.75 -10.10
CA GLU A 108 -11.62 -1.04 -11.25
C GLU A 108 -10.56 -1.88 -11.98
N PHE A 109 -9.79 -2.70 -11.26
CA PHE A 109 -8.62 -3.41 -11.82
C PHE A 109 -8.73 -4.96 -11.82
N ALA A 110 -9.81 -5.53 -11.29
CA ALA A 110 -10.00 -6.99 -11.23
C ALA A 110 -10.30 -7.64 -12.59
N ALA A 111 -10.63 -6.85 -13.61
CA ALA A 111 -10.88 -7.37 -14.95
C ALA A 111 -9.59 -7.94 -15.57
N GLY A 112 -9.45 -9.27 -15.54
CA GLY A 112 -8.37 -9.99 -16.23
C GLY A 112 -7.20 -10.46 -15.36
N VAL A 113 -7.27 -10.32 -14.04
CA VAL A 113 -6.23 -10.83 -13.12
C VAL A 113 -6.82 -11.91 -12.20
N SER A 114 -6.39 -13.16 -12.41
CA SER A 114 -6.68 -14.25 -11.47
C SER A 114 -5.77 -14.09 -10.24
N LEU A 115 -6.38 -14.04 -9.06
CA LEU A 115 -5.69 -14.14 -7.79
C LEU A 115 -5.68 -15.60 -7.36
N ASP A 116 -4.48 -16.16 -7.19
CA ASP A 116 -4.35 -17.44 -6.51
C ASP A 116 -4.71 -17.24 -5.04
N ARG A 117 -5.50 -18.16 -4.51
CA ARG A 117 -6.00 -18.11 -3.13
C ARG A 117 -4.85 -18.48 -2.19
N GLU A 118 -4.15 -17.46 -1.69
CA GLU A 118 -3.12 -17.63 -0.65
C GLU A 118 -3.75 -17.42 0.72
N ASP A 119 -3.95 -18.52 1.44
CA ASP A 119 -4.73 -18.56 2.69
C ASP A 119 -3.97 -18.02 3.93
N SER A 120 -2.80 -17.37 3.78
CA SER A 120 -1.96 -16.98 4.93
C SER A 120 -1.33 -15.57 4.88
N LEU A 121 -1.69 -14.70 3.92
CA LEU A 121 -1.11 -13.36 3.87
C LEU A 121 -1.58 -12.51 5.07
N THR A 122 -0.65 -11.98 5.84
CA THR A 122 -0.87 -11.02 6.95
C THR A 122 -0.34 -9.64 6.56
N LEU A 123 -0.70 -8.59 7.33
CA LEU A 123 -0.16 -7.24 7.10
C LEU A 123 1.37 -7.24 7.25
N GLU A 124 1.88 -8.00 8.21
CA GLU A 124 3.31 -8.11 8.51
C GLU A 124 4.08 -8.83 7.40
N THR A 125 3.56 -9.96 6.90
CA THR A 125 4.20 -10.68 5.79
C THR A 125 4.17 -9.86 4.50
N ALA A 126 3.07 -9.14 4.25
CA ALA A 126 2.97 -8.23 3.11
C ALA A 126 3.99 -7.08 3.18
N VAL A 127 4.25 -6.55 4.39
CA VAL A 127 5.30 -5.53 4.59
C VAL A 127 6.69 -6.10 4.34
N ALA A 128 6.97 -7.32 4.83
CA ALA A 128 8.26 -7.98 4.64
C ALA A 128 8.57 -8.25 3.14
N GLU A 129 7.55 -8.58 2.34
CA GLU A 129 7.70 -8.72 0.89
C GLU A 129 8.02 -7.40 0.19
N ILE A 130 7.52 -6.27 0.70
CA ILE A 130 7.75 -4.94 0.13
C ILE A 130 9.11 -4.37 0.57
N LEU A 131 9.53 -4.66 1.78
CA LEU A 131 10.76 -4.16 2.41
C LEU A 131 11.80 -5.29 2.58
N PRO A 132 12.37 -5.88 1.50
CA PRO A 132 13.48 -6.80 1.67
C PRO A 132 14.68 -6.07 2.27
N GLU A 133 15.40 -6.75 3.17
CA GLU A 133 16.53 -6.22 3.96
C GLU A 133 17.62 -5.54 3.12
#